data_AF-A0A937HIT8-F1
#
_entry.id   AF-A0A937HIT8-F1
#
_cell.length_a   1.000
_cell.length_b   1.000
_cell.length_c   1.000
_cell.angle_alpha   90.00
_cell.angle_beta   90.00
_cell.angle_gamma   90.00
#
_symmetry.space_group_name_H-M   'P 1'
#
loop_
_entity.id
_entity.type
_entity.pdbx_description
1 polymer ?
#
loop_
_entity_poly.entity_id
_entity_poly.type
_entity_poly.pdbx_seq_one_letter_code
_entity_poly.pdbx_strand_id
1 'polypeptide(L)'
;LYPRSEGEIRLASADPSAPPIMDPRYLTDPDGHDMRVLMAALDWSRRILAAPAFDDIRGRELQPGAAVQTEEQIRDWVARTAETIYHPVGTVAMGAADDPRASLTPDLRVKGVGGLRVVDASVMPRLIGGNTNAPTIMIAEKAAEMILDAVRTGEKGPTP
;
A
#
# COMPACT_ATOMS: atom_id res chain seq x y z
N LEU A 1 -8.25 -4.72 0.22
CA LEU A 1 -7.13 -4.92 -0.74
C LEU A 1 -6.83 -3.66 -1.56
N TYR A 2 -7.81 -2.82 -1.91
CA TYR A 2 -7.59 -1.56 -2.62
C TYR A 2 -8.01 -0.36 -1.75
N PRO A 3 -7.19 0.07 -0.78
CA PRO A 3 -7.53 1.20 0.08
C PRO A 3 -7.61 2.49 -0.74
N ARG A 4 -8.42 3.44 -0.27
CA ARG A 4 -8.53 4.80 -0.83
C ARG A 4 -7.87 5.86 0.04
N SER A 5 -7.60 5.56 1.30
CA SER A 5 -6.82 6.44 2.16
C SER A 5 -5.38 6.50 1.64
N GLU A 6 -4.84 7.71 1.53
CA GLU A 6 -3.44 7.95 1.14
C GLU A 6 -2.71 8.67 2.26
N GLY A 7 -1.55 8.10 2.63
CA GLY A 7 -0.66 8.65 3.64
C GLY A 7 0.53 9.40 3.05
N GLU A 8 1.49 9.70 3.91
CA GLU A 8 2.73 10.37 3.55
C GLU A 8 3.91 9.90 4.39
N ILE A 9 5.10 10.04 3.80
CA ILE A 9 6.38 9.93 4.50
C ILE A 9 7.12 11.25 4.36
N ARG A 10 7.61 11.81 5.46
CA ARG A 10 8.29 13.11 5.49
C ARG A 10 9.56 13.06 6.32
N LEU A 11 10.52 13.92 5.96
CA LEU A 11 11.70 14.13 6.78
C LEU A 11 11.29 14.72 8.13
N ALA A 12 11.83 14.17 9.22
CA ALA A 12 11.65 14.72 10.55
C ALA A 12 12.60 15.90 10.82
N SER A 13 13.76 15.92 10.15
CA SER A 13 14.82 16.92 10.30
C SER A 13 15.75 16.90 9.08
N ALA A 14 16.82 17.70 9.12
CA ALA A 14 17.89 17.67 8.12
C ALA A 14 18.92 16.53 8.34
N ASP A 15 18.84 15.80 9.45
CA ASP A 15 19.73 14.66 9.73
C ASP A 15 19.23 13.42 8.97
N PRO A 16 20.01 12.87 8.01
CA PRO A 16 19.61 11.72 7.22
C PRO A 16 19.53 10.41 8.03
N SER A 17 20.06 10.38 9.25
CA SER A 17 19.96 9.24 10.17
C SER A 17 18.73 9.27 11.07
N ALA A 18 18.02 10.41 11.12
CA ALA A 18 16.81 10.52 11.91
C ALA A 18 15.67 9.69 11.28
N PRO A 19 14.86 8.98 12.09
CA PRO A 19 13.72 8.25 11.57
C PRO A 19 12.74 9.20 10.88
N PRO A 20 12.15 8.81 9.74
CA PRO A 20 11.17 9.64 9.06
C PRO A 20 9.86 9.71 9.85
N ILE A 21 9.08 10.74 9.59
CA ILE A 21 7.67 10.79 10.00
C ILE A 21 6.89 9.95 9.00
N MET A 22 6.19 8.92 9.49
CA MET A 22 5.29 8.08 8.71
C MET A 22 3.87 8.31 9.21
N ASP A 23 3.00 8.85 8.34
CA ASP A 23 1.59 9.04 8.62
C ASP A 23 0.76 8.35 7.52
N PRO A 24 0.32 7.10 7.74
CA PRO A 24 -0.47 6.37 6.75
C PRO A 24 -1.88 6.92 6.53
N ARG A 25 -2.37 7.78 7.44
CA ARG A 25 -3.73 8.34 7.41
C ARG A 25 -4.82 7.28 7.19
N TYR A 26 -4.74 6.18 7.92
CA TYR A 26 -5.73 5.11 7.77
C TYR A 26 -7.15 5.62 8.02
N LEU A 27 -8.10 5.13 7.21
CA LEU A 27 -9.54 5.40 7.37
C LEU A 27 -9.92 6.88 7.20
N THR A 28 -9.10 7.67 6.51
CA THR A 28 -9.37 9.09 6.24
C THR A 28 -9.88 9.37 4.83
N ASP A 29 -10.14 8.34 4.03
CA ASP A 29 -10.69 8.53 2.68
C ASP A 29 -12.04 9.27 2.74
N PRO A 30 -12.25 10.29 1.88
CA PRO A 30 -13.38 11.22 2.04
C PRO A 30 -14.74 10.54 1.92
N ASP A 31 -14.80 9.44 1.18
CA ASP A 31 -16.04 8.69 0.97
C ASP A 31 -16.28 7.66 2.07
N GLY A 32 -15.35 7.44 3.02
CA GLY A 32 -15.41 6.39 4.04
C GLY A 32 -15.46 4.96 3.50
N HIS A 33 -14.90 4.75 2.30
CA HIS A 33 -14.82 3.45 1.63
C HIS A 33 -14.05 2.43 2.45
N ASP A 34 -12.89 2.80 2.99
CA ASP A 34 -12.01 1.85 3.68
C ASP A 34 -12.70 1.31 4.94
N MET A 35 -13.34 2.20 5.70
CA MET A 35 -14.16 1.83 6.86
C MET A 35 -15.31 0.88 6.47
N ARG A 36 -16.09 1.20 5.43
CA ARG A 36 -17.19 0.32 4.98
C ARG A 36 -16.70 -1.06 4.57
N VAL A 37 -15.55 -1.15 3.89
CA VAL A 37 -14.97 -2.43 3.47
C VAL A 37 -14.57 -3.26 4.68
N LEU A 38 -13.93 -2.67 5.70
CA LEU A 38 -13.56 -3.38 6.92
C LEU A 38 -14.78 -3.86 7.74
N MET A 39 -15.81 -3.02 7.86
CA MET A 39 -17.05 -3.40 8.53
C MET A 39 -17.75 -4.55 7.81
N ALA A 40 -17.80 -4.53 6.48
CA ALA A 40 -18.32 -5.63 5.68
C ALA A 40 -17.47 -6.90 5.83
N ALA A 41 -16.14 -6.78 5.93
CA ALA A 41 -15.25 -7.91 6.16
C ALA A 41 -15.51 -8.58 7.52
N LEU A 42 -15.84 -7.81 8.57
CA LEU A 42 -16.24 -8.34 9.86
C LEU A 42 -17.58 -9.10 9.78
N ASP A 43 -18.59 -8.53 9.12
CA ASP A 43 -19.88 -9.21 8.89
C ASP A 43 -19.68 -10.53 8.14
N TRP A 44 -18.88 -10.53 7.06
CA TRP A 44 -18.52 -11.75 6.35
C TRP A 44 -17.77 -12.75 7.22
N SER A 45 -16.83 -12.30 8.05
CA SER A 45 -16.08 -13.18 8.96
C SER A 45 -17.02 -13.88 9.94
N ARG A 46 -17.98 -13.14 10.53
CA ARG A 46 -19.01 -13.72 11.41
C ARG A 46 -19.89 -14.74 10.67
N ARG A 47 -20.35 -14.42 9.46
CA ARG A 47 -21.17 -15.33 8.65
C ARG A 47 -20.45 -16.61 8.27
N ILE A 48 -19.18 -16.51 7.87
CA ILE A 48 -18.35 -17.67 7.52
C ILE A 48 -18.18 -18.57 8.75
N LEU A 49 -17.81 -17.99 9.90
CA LEU A 49 -17.60 -18.77 11.13
C LEU A 49 -18.90 -19.32 11.73
N ALA A 50 -20.05 -18.71 11.44
CA ALA A 50 -21.36 -19.23 11.83
C ALA A 50 -21.86 -20.37 10.93
N ALA A 51 -21.17 -20.69 9.82
CA ALA A 51 -21.58 -21.77 8.94
C ALA A 51 -21.52 -23.14 9.65
N PRO A 52 -22.39 -24.11 9.32
CA PRO A 52 -22.43 -25.42 9.97
C PRO A 52 -21.11 -26.20 9.93
N ALA A 53 -20.29 -25.96 8.90
CA ALA A 53 -18.97 -26.59 8.77
C ALA A 53 -18.00 -26.27 9.93
N PHE A 54 -18.29 -25.24 10.73
CA PHE A 54 -17.49 -24.86 11.89
C PHE A 54 -18.16 -25.22 13.23
N ASP A 55 -19.32 -25.89 13.26
CA ASP A 55 -20.07 -26.20 14.50
C ASP A 55 -19.20 -26.87 15.57
N ASP A 56 -18.35 -27.81 15.17
CA ASP A 56 -17.51 -28.60 16.08
C ASP A 56 -16.28 -27.83 16.61
N ILE A 57 -15.95 -26.66 16.03
CA ILE A 57 -14.70 -25.94 16.32
C ILE A 57 -14.83 -24.44 16.60
N ARG A 58 -15.94 -23.78 16.25
CA ARG A 58 -16.01 -22.29 16.22
C ARG A 58 -15.89 -21.60 17.58
N GLY A 59 -16.05 -22.32 18.69
CA GLY A 59 -15.95 -21.76 20.03
C GLY A 59 -16.79 -20.48 20.23
N ARG A 60 -16.32 -19.59 21.11
CA ARG A 60 -16.93 -18.26 21.32
C ARG A 60 -16.16 -17.20 20.53
N GLU A 61 -16.87 -16.20 20.01
CA GLU A 61 -16.24 -15.02 19.41
C GLU A 61 -15.45 -14.24 20.49
N LEU A 62 -14.13 -14.14 20.32
CA LEU A 62 -13.25 -13.42 21.25
C LEU A 62 -13.22 -11.92 20.96
N GLN A 63 -13.14 -11.55 19.68
CA GLN A 63 -13.10 -10.17 19.21
C GLN A 63 -13.91 -10.02 17.91
N PRO A 64 -14.65 -8.92 17.73
CA PRO A 64 -15.00 -7.91 18.74
C PRO A 64 -15.87 -8.44 19.89
N GLY A 65 -16.42 -9.66 19.73
CA GLY A 65 -17.26 -10.31 20.72
C GLY A 65 -18.74 -10.03 20.48
N ALA A 66 -19.58 -10.89 21.05
CA ALA A 66 -21.02 -10.91 20.78
C ALA A 66 -21.77 -9.63 21.20
N ALA A 67 -21.20 -8.77 22.05
CA ALA A 67 -21.83 -7.52 22.48
C ALA A 67 -21.74 -6.38 21.44
N VAL A 68 -20.84 -6.49 20.45
CA VAL A 68 -20.62 -5.47 19.41
C VAL A 68 -21.49 -5.82 18.20
N GLN A 69 -22.63 -5.16 18.07
CA GLN A 69 -23.67 -5.48 17.08
C GLN A 69 -24.12 -4.28 16.25
N THR A 70 -24.18 -3.09 16.83
CA THR A 70 -24.63 -1.90 16.08
C THR A 70 -23.55 -1.42 15.13
N GLU A 71 -23.96 -0.67 14.10
CA GLU A 71 -23.04 -0.10 13.14
C GLU A 71 -21.97 0.77 13.83
N GLU A 72 -22.38 1.58 14.81
CA GLU A 72 -21.49 2.46 15.57
C GLU A 72 -20.50 1.66 16.42
N GLN A 73 -20.95 0.62 17.12
CA GLN A 73 -20.07 -0.23 17.92
C GLN A 73 -19.02 -0.94 17.04
N ILE A 74 -19.45 -1.42 15.87
CA ILE A 74 -18.57 -2.07 14.89
C ILE A 74 -17.56 -1.07 14.34
N ARG A 75 -18.02 0.11 13.92
CA ARG A 75 -17.17 1.21 13.41
C ARG A 75 -16.11 1.61 14.45
N ASP A 76 -16.52 1.81 15.70
CA ASP A 76 -15.62 2.18 16.79
C ASP A 76 -14.60 1.07 17.10
N TRP A 77 -15.01 -0.19 16.98
CA TRP A 77 -14.08 -1.30 17.13
C TRP A 77 -13.05 -1.32 16.00
N VAL A 78 -13.51 -1.28 14.74
CA VAL A 78 -12.64 -1.24 13.56
C VAL A 78 -11.65 -0.07 13.64
N ALA A 79 -12.10 1.12 14.00
CA ALA A 79 -11.22 2.29 14.13
C ALA A 79 -10.12 2.12 15.19
N ARG A 80 -10.37 1.32 16.24
CA ARG A 80 -9.42 1.08 17.34
C ARG A 80 -8.50 -0.11 17.10
N THR A 81 -8.89 -1.06 16.25
CA THR A 81 -8.18 -2.34 16.08
C THR A 81 -7.69 -2.60 14.68
N ALA A 82 -8.01 -1.74 13.70
CA ALA A 82 -7.45 -1.86 12.36
C ALA A 82 -5.91 -1.83 12.41
N GLU A 83 -5.29 -2.78 11.73
CA GLU A 83 -3.84 -2.93 11.64
C GLU A 83 -3.42 -2.98 10.18
N THR A 84 -2.14 -2.68 9.94
CA THR A 84 -1.50 -2.90 8.65
C THR A 84 -1.16 -4.37 8.44
N ILE A 85 -1.22 -4.81 7.19
CA ILE A 85 -0.66 -6.10 6.75
C ILE A 85 0.78 -5.94 6.21
N TYR A 86 1.45 -4.84 6.57
CA TYR A 86 2.88 -4.60 6.29
C TYR A 86 3.22 -4.45 4.80
N HIS A 87 2.34 -3.81 4.02
CA HIS A 87 2.52 -3.59 2.57
C HIS A 87 2.48 -2.10 2.15
N PRO A 88 3.34 -1.22 2.70
CA PRO A 88 3.44 0.16 2.22
C PRO A 88 4.02 0.22 0.79
N VAL A 89 3.46 1.09 -0.06
CA VAL A 89 3.88 1.30 -1.46
C VAL A 89 3.68 2.75 -1.88
N GLY A 90 4.17 3.13 -3.07
CA GLY A 90 3.74 4.35 -3.77
C GLY A 90 4.35 5.68 -3.32
N THR A 91 5.31 5.67 -2.40
CA THR A 91 5.96 6.90 -1.92
C THR A 91 6.87 7.58 -2.95
N VAL A 92 7.26 6.87 -4.01
CA VAL A 92 8.04 7.41 -5.16
C VAL A 92 7.43 6.87 -6.46
N ALA A 93 6.13 7.09 -6.64
CA ALA A 93 5.36 6.47 -7.71
C ALA A 93 5.89 6.79 -9.12
N MET A 94 5.92 5.76 -9.97
CA MET A 94 6.07 5.93 -11.42
C MET A 94 4.74 6.37 -12.07
N GLY A 95 4.84 7.08 -13.19
CA GLY A 95 3.68 7.49 -13.97
C GLY A 95 4.07 8.04 -15.34
N ALA A 96 3.09 8.60 -16.04
CA ALA A 96 3.34 9.22 -17.35
C ALA A 96 4.36 10.37 -17.22
N ALA A 97 5.04 10.68 -18.33
CA ALA A 97 6.07 11.72 -18.34
C ALA A 97 5.50 13.08 -17.91
N ASP A 98 4.28 13.39 -18.34
CA ASP A 98 3.52 14.60 -18.06
C ASP A 98 2.68 14.54 -16.77
N ASP A 99 2.67 13.41 -16.04
CA ASP A 99 1.98 13.30 -14.76
C ASP A 99 2.70 14.12 -13.67
N PRO A 100 2.08 15.20 -13.13
CA PRO A 100 2.69 16.04 -12.12
C PRO A 100 2.75 15.38 -10.74
N ARG A 101 2.04 14.26 -10.52
CA ARG A 101 2.05 13.50 -9.27
C ARG A 101 3.09 12.40 -9.26
N ALA A 102 3.63 12.01 -10.42
CA ALA A 102 4.64 10.97 -10.54
C ALA A 102 6.05 11.52 -10.35
N SER A 103 6.83 10.87 -9.49
CA SER A 103 8.26 11.18 -9.27
C SER A 103 9.16 10.48 -10.28
N LEU A 104 8.70 9.35 -10.84
CA LEU A 104 9.45 8.56 -11.82
C LEU A 104 8.73 8.52 -13.16
N THR A 105 9.51 8.36 -14.23
CA THR A 105 9.01 7.98 -15.57
C THR A 105 8.66 6.48 -15.62
N PRO A 106 7.98 5.99 -16.69
CA PRO A 106 7.58 4.59 -16.79
C PRO A 106 8.73 3.57 -16.79
N ASP A 107 9.94 4.01 -17.11
CA ASP A 107 11.18 3.24 -17.05
C ASP A 107 11.95 3.44 -15.72
N LEU A 108 11.27 3.92 -14.67
CA LEU A 108 11.76 4.07 -13.30
C LEU A 108 12.88 5.10 -13.11
N ARG A 109 13.12 5.99 -14.08
CA ARG A 109 14.08 7.08 -13.95
C ARG A 109 13.48 8.23 -13.14
N VAL A 110 14.29 8.83 -12.26
CA VAL A 110 13.87 10.00 -11.47
C VAL A 110 13.71 11.21 -12.38
N LYS A 111 12.55 11.86 -12.35
CA LYS A 111 12.31 13.06 -13.16
C LYS A 111 13.27 14.18 -12.75
N GLY A 112 13.96 14.77 -13.74
CA GLY A 112 14.89 15.87 -13.52
C GLY A 112 16.28 15.49 -12.99
N VAL A 113 16.58 14.19 -12.82
CA VAL A 113 17.89 13.72 -12.34
C VAL A 113 18.47 12.69 -13.31
N GLY A 114 19.62 12.99 -13.89
CA GLY A 114 20.34 12.06 -14.77
C GLY A 114 20.96 10.89 -14.00
N GLY A 115 20.88 9.68 -14.58
CA GLY A 115 21.59 8.50 -14.07
C GLY A 115 21.02 7.89 -12.78
N LEU A 116 19.82 8.30 -12.34
CA LEU A 116 19.19 7.81 -11.11
C LEU A 116 17.87 7.07 -11.39
N ARG A 117 17.70 5.91 -10.75
CA ARG A 117 16.44 5.13 -10.74
C ARG A 117 16.09 4.71 -9.31
N VAL A 118 14.82 4.42 -9.08
CA VAL A 118 14.32 3.77 -7.86
C VAL A 118 13.71 2.43 -8.24
N VAL A 119 14.02 1.37 -7.50
CA VAL A 119 13.61 -0.01 -7.82
C VAL A 119 13.24 -0.75 -6.53
N ASP A 120 12.03 -0.52 -6.06
CA ASP A 120 11.46 -1.17 -4.88
C ASP A 120 9.91 -1.04 -4.90
N ALA A 121 9.24 -1.29 -3.78
CA ALA A 121 7.79 -1.17 -3.69
C ALA A 121 7.26 0.29 -3.74
N SER A 122 8.12 1.30 -3.49
CA SER A 122 7.73 2.71 -3.53
C SER A 122 7.32 3.17 -4.93
N VAL A 123 7.75 2.46 -5.98
CA VAL A 123 7.47 2.85 -7.37
C VAL A 123 6.06 2.51 -7.81
N MET A 124 5.37 1.60 -7.10
CA MET A 124 4.03 1.18 -7.49
C MET A 124 3.05 2.36 -7.40
N PRO A 125 2.35 2.75 -8.48
CA PRO A 125 1.47 3.92 -8.44
C PRO A 125 0.25 3.74 -7.53
N ARG A 126 -0.15 2.48 -7.27
CA ARG A 126 -1.21 2.11 -6.32
C ARG A 126 -0.92 0.73 -5.73
N LEU A 127 -1.52 0.44 -4.59
CA LEU A 127 -1.47 -0.89 -3.99
C LEU A 127 -2.15 -1.92 -4.90
N ILE A 128 -1.48 -3.05 -5.07
CA ILE A 128 -1.97 -4.20 -5.81
C ILE A 128 -2.90 -5.07 -4.96
N GLY A 129 -3.73 -5.88 -5.61
CA GLY A 129 -4.58 -6.85 -4.93
C GLY A 129 -3.79 -8.08 -4.48
N GLY A 130 -3.08 -7.99 -3.36
CA GLY A 130 -2.34 -9.13 -2.78
C GLY A 130 -1.09 -8.70 -2.02
N ASN A 131 -0.23 -9.67 -1.72
CA ASN A 131 1.06 -9.44 -1.07
C ASN A 131 2.05 -8.76 -2.03
N THR A 132 2.81 -7.79 -1.53
CA THR A 132 3.69 -6.95 -2.37
C THR A 132 5.02 -7.60 -2.74
N ASN A 133 5.45 -8.64 -2.02
CA ASN A 133 6.77 -9.27 -2.20
C ASN A 133 7.05 -9.73 -3.64
N ALA A 134 6.23 -10.62 -4.18
CA ALA A 134 6.42 -11.16 -5.54
C ALA A 134 6.41 -10.05 -6.63
N PRO A 135 5.49 -9.08 -6.60
CA PRO A 135 5.54 -7.95 -7.54
C PRO A 135 6.77 -7.05 -7.35
N THR A 136 7.27 -6.84 -6.13
CA THR A 136 8.54 -6.12 -5.92
C THR A 136 9.71 -6.85 -6.57
N ILE A 137 9.76 -8.19 -6.47
CA ILE A 137 10.77 -9.00 -7.18
C ILE A 137 10.63 -8.83 -8.70
N MET A 138 9.40 -8.89 -9.22
CA MET A 138 9.16 -8.70 -10.66
C MET A 138 9.55 -7.31 -11.15
N ILE A 139 9.27 -6.25 -10.37
CA ILE A 139 9.72 -4.88 -10.65
C ILE A 139 11.24 -4.84 -10.76
N ALA A 140 11.96 -5.49 -9.83
CA ALA A 140 13.41 -5.57 -9.86
C ALA A 140 13.95 -6.31 -11.10
N GLU A 141 13.36 -7.45 -11.45
CA GLU A 141 13.71 -8.20 -12.67
C GLU A 141 13.52 -7.36 -13.93
N LYS A 142 12.36 -6.69 -14.05
CA LYS A 142 12.08 -5.84 -15.21
C LYS A 142 12.99 -4.62 -15.27
N ALA A 143 13.31 -4.01 -14.13
CA ALA A 143 14.23 -2.89 -14.05
C ALA A 143 15.65 -3.31 -14.47
N ALA A 144 16.11 -4.50 -14.08
CA ALA A 144 17.41 -5.03 -14.49
C ALA A 144 17.50 -5.19 -16.02
N GLU A 145 16.47 -5.74 -16.66
CA GLU A 145 16.36 -5.82 -18.12
C GLU A 145 16.45 -4.43 -18.76
N MET A 146 15.65 -3.46 -18.28
CA MET A 146 15.67 -2.09 -18.80
C MET A 146 17.01 -1.38 -18.64
N ILE A 147 17.75 -1.66 -17.56
CA ILE A 147 19.09 -1.11 -17.33
C ILE A 147 20.10 -1.72 -18.30
N LEU A 148 20.09 -3.05 -18.47
CA LEU A 148 20.97 -3.74 -19.40
C LEU A 148 20.73 -3.29 -20.85
N ASP A 149 19.47 -3.11 -21.24
CA ASP A 149 19.13 -2.66 -22.59
C ASP A 149 19.57 -1.22 -22.84
N ALA A 150 19.37 -0.30 -21.88
CA ALA A 150 19.87 1.07 -21.98
C ALA A 150 21.40 1.14 -22.14
N VAL A 151 22.14 0.25 -21.45
CA VAL A 151 23.60 0.14 -21.60
C VAL A 151 23.97 -0.35 -23.00
N ARG A 152 23.26 -1.35 -23.53
CA ARG A 152 23.52 -1.91 -24.87
C ARG A 152 23.22 -0.91 -25.99
N THR A 153 22.16 -0.13 -25.87
CA THR A 153 21.74 0.84 -26.88
C THR A 153 22.50 2.16 -26.81
N GLY A 154 23.29 2.38 -25.75
CA GLY A 154 24.01 3.62 -25.53
C GLY A 154 23.08 4.80 -25.20
N GLU A 155 21.84 4.52 -24.79
CA GLU A 155 20.93 5.56 -24.29
C GLU A 155 21.50 6.20 -23.03
N LYS A 156 22.07 7.40 -23.20
CA LYS A 156 22.38 8.28 -22.09
C LYS A 156 21.07 8.88 -21.60
N GLY A 157 20.78 8.72 -20.30
CA GLY A 157 19.69 9.45 -19.65
C GLY A 157 19.86 10.97 -19.83
N PRO A 158 18.82 11.77 -19.56
CA PRO A 158 18.92 13.21 -19.68
C PRO A 158 20.12 13.73 -18.89
N THR A 159 20.98 14.49 -19.56
CA THR A 159 22.07 15.24 -18.92
C THR A 159 21.44 16.25 -17.95
N PRO A 160 21.93 16.37 -16.71
CA PRO A 160 21.41 17.33 -15.74
C PRO A 160 21.49 18.78 -16.24
#